data_AF-A0A6A3HDS5-F1
#
_entry.id   AF-A0A6A3HDS5-F1
#
_cell.length_a   1.000
_cell.length_b   1.000
_cell.length_c   1.000
_cell.angle_alpha   90.00
_cell.angle_beta   90.00
_cell.angle_gamma   90.00
#
_symmetry.space_group_name_H-M   'P 1'
#
loop_
_entity.id
_entity.type
_entity.pdbx_description
1 polymer ?
#
loop_
_entity_poly.entity_id
_entity_poly.type
_entity_poly.pdbx_seq_one_letter_code
_entity_poly.pdbx_strand_id
1 'polypeptide(L)'
;MTEERVRVKVVVPDQDARGMSRLLKRFYRTIFPDASAHNWHLIMTPADTEDQPPRREFLTVPLGADIMDTSALPGSIVVATNDDTCFYAYGWNERFALRSNRKLLELSKGDVVLFRGDFILAPVGYDSNNI
;
A
#
# COMPACT_ATOMS: atom_id res chain seq x y z
N MET A 1 -26.98 7.16 14.67
CA MET A 1 -25.59 6.69 14.71
C MET A 1 -25.40 5.78 13.52
N THR A 2 -24.84 6.28 12.44
CA THR A 2 -24.37 5.46 11.32
C THR A 2 -23.09 4.78 11.78
N GLU A 3 -23.01 3.45 11.73
CA GLU A 3 -21.76 2.73 11.97
C GLU A 3 -20.72 3.20 10.95
N GLU A 4 -19.56 3.64 11.42
CA GLU A 4 -18.45 4.03 10.55
C GLU A 4 -17.99 2.77 9.80
N ARG A 5 -18.16 2.76 8.47
CA ARG A 5 -17.71 1.66 7.62
C ARG A 5 -16.20 1.74 7.44
N VAL A 6 -15.48 0.92 8.20
CA VAL A 6 -14.02 0.87 8.19
C VAL A 6 -13.51 -0.13 7.15
N ARG A 7 -12.37 0.17 6.53
CA ARG A 7 -11.65 -0.78 5.67
C ARG A 7 -11.29 -2.04 6.44
N VAL A 8 -11.56 -3.18 5.83
CA VAL A 8 -11.32 -4.50 6.41
C VAL A 8 -10.04 -5.07 5.83
N LYS A 9 -9.14 -5.51 6.70
CA LYS A 9 -7.88 -6.17 6.32
C LYS A 9 -7.93 -7.62 6.79
N VAL A 10 -7.87 -8.55 5.85
CA VAL A 10 -7.91 -9.99 6.13
C VAL A 10 -6.58 -10.62 5.75
N VAL A 11 -6.00 -11.43 6.65
CA VAL A 11 -4.77 -12.17 6.36
C VAL A 11 -5.03 -13.21 5.29
N VAL A 12 -4.16 -13.28 4.29
CA VAL A 12 -4.24 -14.32 3.25
C VAL A 12 -3.65 -15.62 3.81
N PRO A 13 -4.32 -16.78 3.62
CA PRO A 13 -3.80 -18.06 4.07
C PRO A 13 -2.37 -18.35 3.60
N ASP A 14 -1.59 -18.98 4.46
CA ASP A 14 -0.16 -19.26 4.27
C ASP A 14 0.20 -19.89 2.91
N GLN A 15 -0.62 -20.81 2.41
CA GLN A 15 -0.38 -21.47 1.12
C GLN A 15 -0.43 -20.47 -0.03
N ASP A 16 -1.46 -19.62 -0.07
CA ASP A 16 -1.68 -18.62 -1.11
C ASP A 16 -0.67 -17.47 -0.96
N ALA A 17 -0.41 -17.03 0.27
CA ALA A 17 0.61 -16.04 0.59
C ALA A 17 1.99 -16.47 0.07
N ARG A 18 2.38 -17.74 0.24
CA ARG A 18 3.63 -18.28 -0.34
C ARG A 18 3.59 -18.31 -1.87
N GLY A 19 2.45 -18.63 -2.48
CA GLY A 19 2.26 -18.60 -3.92
C GLY A 19 2.48 -17.20 -4.50
N MET A 20 1.80 -16.20 -3.95
CA MET A 20 1.94 -14.79 -4.35
C MET A 20 3.36 -14.27 -4.13
N SER A 21 3.97 -14.56 -2.97
CA SER A 21 5.36 -14.21 -2.68
C SER A 21 6.35 -14.74 -3.71
N ARG A 22 6.14 -15.96 -4.23
CA ARG A 22 6.99 -16.56 -5.27
C ARG A 22 6.74 -15.91 -6.63
N LEU A 23 5.48 -15.71 -6.99
CA LEU A 23 5.09 -15.11 -8.27
C LEU A 23 5.66 -13.69 -8.41
N LEU A 24 5.54 -12.89 -7.35
CA LEU A 24 5.92 -11.48 -7.37
C LEU A 24 7.38 -11.24 -6.95
N LYS A 25 8.11 -12.31 -6.58
CA LYS A 25 9.49 -12.26 -6.10
C LYS A 25 10.41 -11.46 -6.98
N ARG A 26 10.30 -11.66 -8.29
CA ARG A 26 11.17 -11.02 -9.28
C ARG A 26 10.98 -9.51 -9.29
N PHE A 27 9.74 -9.02 -9.18
CA PHE A 27 9.44 -7.58 -9.25
C PHE A 27 10.11 -6.80 -8.12
N TYR A 28 9.90 -7.22 -6.86
CA TYR A 28 10.48 -6.49 -5.75
C TYR A 28 12.00 -6.71 -5.63
N ARG A 29 12.54 -7.88 -6.01
CA ARG A 29 14.00 -8.13 -5.96
C ARG A 29 14.79 -7.46 -7.07
N THR A 30 14.17 -7.07 -8.17
CA THR A 30 14.83 -6.25 -9.18
C THR A 30 15.22 -4.88 -8.61
N ILE A 31 14.41 -4.32 -7.71
CA ILE A 31 14.67 -3.02 -7.08
C ILE A 31 15.36 -3.19 -5.72
N PHE A 32 14.99 -4.20 -4.95
CA PHE A 32 15.48 -4.48 -3.59
C PHE A 32 15.97 -5.94 -3.49
N PRO A 33 17.21 -6.24 -3.89
CA PRO A 33 17.71 -7.61 -4.05
C PRO A 33 17.53 -8.52 -2.83
N ASP A 34 17.73 -7.93 -1.64
CA ASP A 34 17.68 -8.64 -0.36
C ASP A 34 16.29 -8.68 0.27
N ALA A 35 15.29 -8.06 -0.36
CA ALA A 35 13.94 -8.02 0.18
C ALA A 35 13.27 -9.40 0.20
N SER A 36 12.35 -9.54 1.16
CA SER A 36 11.44 -10.67 1.32
C SER A 36 10.05 -10.15 1.65
N ALA A 37 9.02 -10.77 1.06
CA ALA A 37 7.64 -10.53 1.44
C ALA A 37 7.35 -11.27 2.76
N HIS A 38 6.84 -10.54 3.74
CA HIS A 38 6.60 -11.08 5.09
C HIS A 38 5.14 -11.52 5.27
N ASN A 39 4.18 -10.68 4.86
CA ASN A 39 2.75 -10.90 5.06
C ASN A 39 1.95 -10.50 3.82
N TRP A 40 0.82 -11.15 3.61
CA TRP A 40 -0.16 -10.80 2.58
C TRP A 40 -1.52 -10.56 3.20
N HIS A 41 -2.22 -9.55 2.69
CA HIS A 41 -3.55 -9.21 3.15
C HIS A 41 -4.44 -8.83 1.97
N LEU A 42 -5.70 -9.21 2.05
CA LEU A 42 -6.78 -8.64 1.25
C LEU A 42 -7.30 -7.40 1.97
N ILE A 43 -7.53 -6.32 1.23
CA ILE A 43 -7.97 -5.04 1.80
C ILE A 43 -9.27 -4.64 1.13
N MET A 44 -10.38 -4.88 1.81
CA MET A 44 -11.67 -4.42 1.34
C MET A 44 -11.95 -3.00 1.85
N THR A 45 -12.27 -2.10 0.94
CA THR A 45 -12.89 -0.80 1.23
C THR A 45 -14.38 -0.91 0.92
N PRO A 46 -15.26 -0.90 1.94
CA PRO A 46 -16.69 -0.91 1.71
C PRO A 46 -17.17 0.32 0.92
N ALA A 47 -18.31 0.18 0.26
CA ALA A 47 -19.04 1.30 -0.30
C ALA A 47 -19.36 2.35 0.78
N ASP A 48 -19.34 3.61 0.38
CA ASP A 48 -19.60 4.80 1.20
C ASP A 48 -18.54 5.06 2.29
N THR A 49 -17.38 4.42 2.22
CA THR A 49 -16.25 4.74 3.11
C THR A 49 -15.58 6.04 2.66
N GLU A 50 -15.28 6.95 3.59
CA GLU A 50 -14.57 8.19 3.30
C GLU A 50 -13.07 7.99 2.99
N ASP A 51 -12.45 9.03 2.44
CA ASP A 51 -10.99 9.10 2.27
C ASP A 51 -10.29 8.94 3.61
N GLN A 52 -9.27 8.08 3.67
CA GLN A 52 -8.44 7.95 4.86
C GLN A 52 -7.35 9.03 4.90
N PRO A 53 -6.89 9.45 6.09
CA PRO A 53 -5.82 10.44 6.18
C PRO A 53 -4.52 9.92 5.54
N PRO A 54 -3.73 10.81 4.91
CA PRO A 54 -2.41 10.46 4.37
C PRO A 54 -1.50 9.90 5.46
N ARG A 55 -0.79 8.81 5.15
CA ARG A 55 0.10 8.12 6.07
C ARG A 55 1.31 7.51 5.36
N ARG A 56 2.31 7.15 6.17
CA ARG A 56 3.42 6.27 5.79
C ARG A 56 3.11 4.86 6.28
N GLU A 57 3.54 3.84 5.55
CA GLU A 57 3.31 2.43 5.87
C GLU A 57 4.52 1.79 6.56
N PHE A 58 4.90 2.33 7.71
CA PHE A 58 5.79 1.65 8.66
C PHE A 58 5.42 2.05 10.09
N LEU A 59 5.56 1.11 11.03
CA LEU A 59 5.26 1.35 12.45
C LEU A 59 6.40 2.08 13.16
N THR A 60 7.63 1.68 12.86
CA THR A 60 8.85 2.22 13.48
C THR A 60 9.96 2.30 12.44
N VAL A 61 10.79 3.33 12.53
CA VAL A 61 12.09 3.37 11.84
C VAL A 61 13.09 2.60 12.70
N PRO A 62 13.80 1.60 12.16
CA PRO A 62 14.83 0.89 12.92
C PRO A 62 15.87 1.86 13.50
N LEU A 63 16.28 1.64 14.75
CA LEU A 63 17.29 2.48 15.39
C LEU A 63 18.61 2.39 14.62
N GLY A 64 19.14 3.54 14.19
CA GLY A 64 20.37 3.59 13.40
C GLY A 64 20.17 3.31 11.90
N ALA A 65 18.92 3.21 11.42
CA ALA A 65 18.63 3.14 9.99
C ALA A 65 19.22 4.37 9.27
N ASP A 66 19.98 4.11 8.22
CA ASP A 66 20.41 5.16 7.30
C ASP A 66 19.18 5.62 6.49
N ILE A 67 18.87 6.92 6.59
CA ILE A 67 17.76 7.53 5.84
C ILE A 67 17.99 7.49 4.32
N MET A 68 19.24 7.36 3.89
CA MET A 68 19.62 7.22 2.49
C MET A 68 19.56 5.77 2.01
N ASP A 69 19.54 4.79 2.93
CA ASP A 69 19.36 3.39 2.58
C ASP A 69 17.90 3.12 2.19
N THR A 70 17.71 2.89 0.90
CA THR A 70 16.39 2.61 0.32
C THR A 70 15.79 1.28 0.76
N SER A 71 16.58 0.41 1.38
CA SER A 71 16.13 -0.89 1.90
C SER A 71 15.84 -0.89 3.40
N ALA A 72 16.17 0.19 4.12
CA ALA A 72 16.05 0.25 5.57
C ALA A 72 14.61 0.29 6.11
N LEU A 73 13.64 0.58 5.25
CA LEU A 73 12.22 0.66 5.61
C LEU A 73 11.41 -0.44 4.91
N PRO A 74 10.45 -1.07 5.61
CA PRO A 74 9.54 -2.02 4.98
C PRO A 74 8.75 -1.30 3.88
N GLY A 75 8.59 -1.96 2.74
CA GLY A 75 7.74 -1.49 1.64
C GLY A 75 6.51 -2.38 1.46
N SER A 76 5.57 -1.89 0.66
CA SER A 76 4.35 -2.62 0.31
C SER A 76 4.30 -2.86 -1.20
N ILE A 77 3.84 -4.05 -1.56
CA ILE A 77 3.37 -4.38 -2.89
C ILE A 77 1.85 -4.45 -2.84
N VAL A 78 1.19 -3.71 -3.71
CA VAL A 78 -0.28 -3.71 -3.84
C VAL A 78 -0.63 -4.20 -5.22
N VAL A 79 -1.58 -5.13 -5.27
CA VAL A 79 -2.14 -5.66 -6.51
C VAL A 79 -3.61 -5.25 -6.54
N ALA A 80 -4.02 -4.51 -7.55
CA ALA A 80 -5.41 -4.10 -7.71
C ALA A 80 -6.28 -5.29 -8.12
N THR A 81 -7.32 -5.60 -7.36
CA THR A 81 -8.25 -6.70 -7.70
C THR A 81 -9.49 -6.21 -8.47
N ASN A 82 -9.73 -4.91 -8.41
CA ASN A 82 -10.75 -4.17 -9.13
C ASN A 82 -10.12 -3.14 -10.08
N ASP A 83 -10.88 -2.76 -11.10
CA ASP A 83 -10.61 -1.52 -11.83
C ASP A 83 -10.87 -0.31 -10.92
N ASP A 84 -10.27 0.82 -11.27
CA ASP A 84 -10.39 2.09 -10.56
C ASP A 84 -9.91 2.03 -9.09
N THR A 85 -9.03 1.09 -8.73
CA THR A 85 -8.38 1.11 -7.42
C THR A 85 -7.48 2.34 -7.32
N CYS A 86 -7.77 3.22 -6.37
CA CYS A 86 -7.19 4.55 -6.27
C CYS A 86 -6.48 4.83 -4.94
N PHE A 87 -5.37 5.56 -5.04
CA PHE A 87 -4.66 6.17 -3.91
C PHE A 87 -4.35 7.63 -4.20
N TYR A 88 -4.47 8.50 -3.20
CA TYR A 88 -3.80 9.78 -3.26
C TYR A 88 -2.33 9.61 -2.88
N ALA A 89 -1.44 9.86 -3.83
CA ALA A 89 0.00 9.85 -3.66
C ALA A 89 0.53 11.27 -3.43
N TYR A 90 1.51 11.41 -2.53
CA TYR A 90 2.19 12.68 -2.27
C TYR A 90 3.69 12.62 -2.55
N GLY A 91 4.28 11.42 -2.60
CA GLY A 91 5.71 11.21 -2.84
C GLY A 91 6.45 10.64 -1.63
N TRP A 92 7.67 10.18 -1.85
CA TRP A 92 8.52 9.55 -0.81
C TRP A 92 9.40 10.56 -0.06
N ASN A 93 9.77 11.66 -0.71
CA ASN A 93 10.65 12.70 -0.15
C ASN A 93 9.87 13.84 0.53
N GLU A 94 8.53 13.80 0.47
CA GLU A 94 7.70 14.83 1.07
C GLU A 94 7.70 14.73 2.59
N ARG A 95 7.78 15.89 3.24
CA ARG A 95 7.65 15.98 4.71
C ARG A 95 6.19 16.02 5.12
N PHE A 96 5.35 16.69 4.32
CA PHE A 96 3.94 16.96 4.61
C PHE A 96 3.05 16.58 3.42
N ALA A 97 1.88 16.00 3.71
CA ALA A 97 0.87 15.67 2.72
C ALA A 97 0.05 16.92 2.35
N LEU A 98 0.62 17.82 1.55
CA LEU A 98 -0.08 19.02 1.11
C LEU A 98 -1.06 18.71 -0.02
N ARG A 99 -2.28 19.25 0.07
CA ARG A 99 -3.32 19.06 -0.97
C ARG A 99 -2.83 19.51 -2.37
N SER A 100 -1.93 20.50 -2.44
CA SER A 100 -1.32 20.98 -3.68
C SER A 100 -0.45 19.93 -4.39
N ASN A 101 0.15 19.01 -3.62
CA ASN A 101 1.08 18.01 -4.14
C ASN A 101 0.37 16.66 -4.40
N ARG A 102 -0.94 16.60 -4.11
CA ARG A 102 -1.76 15.40 -4.25
C ARG A 102 -1.84 14.98 -5.71
N LYS A 103 -1.41 13.75 -5.99
CA LYS A 103 -1.60 13.05 -7.26
C LYS A 103 -2.55 11.88 -7.05
N LEU A 104 -3.46 11.65 -7.99
CA LEU A 104 -4.27 10.44 -8.00
C LEU A 104 -3.49 9.35 -8.73
N LEU A 105 -3.26 8.23 -8.04
CA LEU A 105 -2.74 7.00 -8.63
C LEU A 105 -3.94 6.09 -8.87
N GLU A 106 -4.31 5.93 -10.14
CA GLU A 106 -5.39 5.06 -10.59
C GLU A 106 -4.78 3.75 -11.11
N LEU A 107 -5.31 2.62 -10.65
CA LEU A 107 -4.87 1.29 -11.02
C LEU A 107 -6.03 0.52 -11.63
N SER A 108 -5.76 -0.13 -12.77
CA SER A 108 -6.68 -1.11 -13.34
C SER A 108 -6.47 -2.48 -12.70
N LYS A 109 -7.46 -3.36 -12.85
CA LYS A 109 -7.36 -4.72 -12.32
C LYS A 109 -6.11 -5.43 -12.83
N GLY A 110 -5.34 -5.98 -11.90
CA GLY A 110 -4.08 -6.67 -12.17
C GLY A 110 -2.85 -5.77 -12.19
N ASP A 111 -3.02 -4.45 -12.14
CA ASP A 111 -1.89 -3.54 -11.95
C ASP A 111 -1.23 -3.78 -10.59
N VAL A 112 0.09 -3.62 -10.59
CA VAL A 112 0.94 -3.83 -9.43
C VAL A 112 1.72 -2.55 -9.16
N VAL A 113 1.58 -2.03 -7.94
CA VAL A 113 2.41 -0.93 -7.46
C VAL A 113 3.30 -1.41 -6.32
N LEU A 114 4.55 -0.96 -6.35
CA LEU A 114 5.54 -1.18 -5.30
C LEU A 114 5.96 0.18 -4.76
N PHE A 115 5.86 0.36 -3.44
CA PHE A 115 6.33 1.58 -2.79
C PHE A 115 7.06 1.26 -1.48
N ARG A 116 8.05 2.08 -1.15
CA ARG A 116 8.76 2.04 0.14
C ARG A 116 7.84 2.60 1.23
N GLY A 117 8.00 2.17 2.48
CA GLY A 117 7.08 2.54 3.56
C GLY A 117 7.02 4.03 3.86
N ASP A 118 8.02 4.83 3.47
CA ASP A 118 8.00 6.28 3.62
C ASP A 118 7.29 7.04 2.50
N PHE A 119 6.83 6.33 1.47
CA PHE A 119 5.89 6.87 0.50
C PHE A 119 4.60 7.28 1.21
N ILE A 120 4.25 8.55 1.11
CA ILE A 120 3.01 9.06 1.67
C ILE A 120 1.88 8.76 0.71
N LEU A 121 0.91 7.97 1.19
CA LEU A 121 -0.32 7.68 0.48
C LEU A 121 -1.55 7.86 1.37
N ALA A 122 -2.67 8.20 0.75
CA ALA A 122 -3.98 8.28 1.38
C ALA A 122 -4.95 7.39 0.59
N PRO A 123 -5.45 6.31 1.18
CA PRO A 123 -6.43 5.47 0.52
C PRO A 123 -7.73 6.23 0.22
N VAL A 124 -8.28 6.06 -0.99
CA VAL A 124 -9.48 6.78 -1.47
C VAL A 124 -10.76 6.03 -1.11
N GLY A 125 -11.81 6.77 -0.76
CA GLY A 125 -13.15 6.26 -0.54
C GLY A 125 -13.85 5.82 -1.83
N TYR A 126 -14.86 4.95 -1.74
CA TYR A 126 -15.57 4.47 -2.93
C TYR A 126 -17.08 4.45 -2.72
N ASP A 127 -17.83 4.69 -3.79
CA ASP A 127 -19.30 4.52 -3.83
C ASP A 127 -19.72 3.05 -3.96
N SER A 128 -18.77 2.15 -4.22
CA SER A 128 -18.97 0.70 -4.32
C SER A 128 -17.85 -0.05 -3.60
N ASN A 129 -18.08 -1.32 -3.23
CA ASN A 129 -17.03 -2.14 -2.61
C ASN A 129 -15.81 -2.30 -3.55
N ASN A 130 -14.61 -2.04 -3.03
CA ASN A 130 -13.33 -2.25 -3.71
C ASN A 130 -12.45 -3.19 -2.87
N ILE A 131 -11.79 -4.17 -3.48
CA ILE A 131 -10.99 -5.22 -2.78
C ILE A 131 -9.53 -5.18 -3.25
#